data_AF-A0A8H7CKL4-F1
#
_entry.id   AF-A0A8H7CKL4-F1
#
_cell.length_a   1.000
_cell.length_b   1.000
_cell.length_c   1.000
_cell.angle_alpha   90.00
_cell.angle_beta   90.00
_cell.angle_gamma   90.00
#
_symmetry.space_group_name_H-M   'P 1'
#
loop_
_entity.id
_entity.type
_entity.pdbx_description
1 polymer ?
#
loop_
_entity_poly.entity_id
_entity_poly.type
_entity_poly.pdbx_seq_one_letter_code
_entity_poly.pdbx_strand_id
1 'polypeptide(L)'
;MYTRHLINTMLTTTSAFEDLGDDVLLVILCFSDVYTVLAVSLVNRHLRTITFVKQLWMSLIDDLRARGFFEIPLSDLSQYTTSQLIDQVRTLVVGPQTWRADSDLSSEVQPLLTKEIIVPVTTRVGYTKVHLINGGRHVIMGWFRGLEIWDLKDKRRVWTRATDTIPAADAGQFTVGRTIEDNALTVAVIAGRRKALEIIRIDLQHWNVTETVNVALPQDQGGVLVDDAINGNLVFILMSREAPSG
;
A
#
# COMPACT_ATOMS: atom_id res chain seq x y z
N MET A 1 6.63 2.15 10.31
CA MET A 1 8.05 1.72 10.51
C MET A 1 8.44 1.59 12.00
N TYR A 2 7.99 2.49 12.90
CA TYR A 2 8.33 2.44 14.34
C TYR A 2 7.81 1.23 15.12
N THR A 3 6.59 0.75 14.82
CA THR A 3 6.00 -0.45 15.46
C THR A 3 6.83 -1.71 15.23
N ARG A 4 7.41 -1.86 14.04
CA ARG A 4 8.23 -3.03 13.69
C ARG A 4 9.53 -3.11 14.49
N HIS A 5 10.16 -1.96 14.77
CA HIS A 5 11.38 -1.93 15.58
C HIS A 5 11.06 -2.20 17.05
N LEU A 6 10.03 -1.55 17.60
CA LEU A 6 9.55 -1.78 18.96
C LEU A 6 9.17 -3.25 19.20
N ILE A 7 8.42 -3.85 18.28
CA ILE A 7 8.01 -5.25 18.43
C ILE A 7 9.22 -6.19 18.29
N ASN A 8 10.14 -5.96 17.35
CA ASN A 8 11.35 -6.78 17.26
C ASN A 8 12.22 -6.68 18.52
N THR A 9 12.38 -5.49 19.11
CA THR A 9 13.11 -5.31 20.36
C THR A 9 12.38 -5.98 21.53
N MET A 10 11.06 -5.82 21.61
CA MET A 10 10.25 -6.50 22.63
C MET A 10 10.27 -8.03 22.46
N LEU A 11 10.27 -8.56 21.23
CA LEU A 11 10.29 -10.01 20.96
C LEU A 11 11.59 -10.68 21.43
N THR A 12 12.68 -9.91 21.56
CA THR A 12 13.93 -10.42 22.14
C THR A 12 13.93 -10.46 23.68
N THR A 13 12.97 -9.79 24.32
CA THR A 13 12.81 -9.73 25.79
C THR A 13 11.51 -10.41 26.20
N THR A 14 11.49 -11.74 26.12
CA THR A 14 10.32 -12.61 26.34
C THR A 14 9.57 -12.33 27.65
N SER A 15 10.26 -11.89 28.71
CA SER A 15 9.66 -11.61 30.01
C SER A 15 8.71 -10.40 30.03
N ALA A 16 8.93 -9.40 29.16
CA ALA A 16 8.10 -8.20 29.16
C ALA A 16 6.67 -8.48 28.64
N PHE A 17 6.52 -9.49 27.79
CA PHE A 17 5.23 -9.91 27.23
C PHE A 17 4.38 -10.73 28.19
N GLU A 18 4.99 -11.44 29.14
CA GLU A 18 4.27 -12.26 30.11
C GLU A 18 3.53 -11.40 31.16
N ASP A 19 4.03 -10.19 31.42
CA ASP A 19 3.41 -9.24 32.35
C ASP A 19 2.27 -8.42 31.70
N LEU A 20 2.15 -8.44 30.37
CA LEU A 20 1.08 -7.78 29.62
C LEU A 20 -0.13 -8.71 29.54
N GLY A 21 -1.28 -8.27 30.04
CA GLY A 21 -2.52 -9.06 29.91
C GLY A 21 -2.91 -9.29 28.45
N ASP A 22 -3.52 -10.46 28.17
CA ASP A 22 -3.92 -10.93 26.84
C ASP A 22 -4.66 -9.89 26.01
N ASP A 23 -5.55 -9.12 26.64
CA ASP A 23 -6.34 -8.06 25.98
C ASP A 23 -5.46 -6.95 25.41
N VAL A 24 -4.42 -6.54 26.16
CA VAL A 24 -3.48 -5.50 25.72
C VAL A 24 -2.63 -6.01 24.58
N LEU A 25 -2.18 -7.27 24.65
CA LEU A 25 -1.43 -7.91 23.58
C LEU A 25 -2.26 -8.01 22.31
N LEU A 26 -3.53 -8.41 22.42
CA LEU A 26 -4.44 -8.48 21.30
C LEU A 26 -4.59 -7.12 20.62
N VAL A 27 -4.77 -6.05 21.40
CA VAL A 27 -4.86 -4.67 20.87
C VAL A 27 -3.57 -4.29 20.14
N ILE A 28 -2.39 -4.53 20.72
CA ILE A 28 -1.10 -4.24 20.08
C ILE A 28 -0.98 -5.00 18.74
N LEU A 29 -1.37 -6.27 18.72
CA LEU A 29 -1.32 -7.11 17.53
C LEU A 29 -2.31 -6.65 16.46
N CYS A 30 -3.48 -6.10 16.82
CA CYS A 30 -4.43 -5.53 15.87
C CYS A 30 -3.86 -4.32 15.09
N PHE A 31 -2.86 -3.63 15.63
CA PHE A 31 -2.16 -2.53 14.96
C PHE A 31 -0.84 -2.94 14.28
N SER A 32 -0.52 -4.24 14.31
CA SER A 32 0.71 -4.78 13.73
C SER A 32 0.51 -5.22 12.28
N ASP A 33 1.59 -5.30 11.50
CA ASP A 33 1.52 -5.89 10.17
C ASP A 33 1.38 -7.43 10.23
N VAL A 34 0.86 -8.03 9.16
CA VAL A 34 0.63 -9.48 9.05
C VAL A 34 1.91 -10.28 9.33
N TYR A 35 3.05 -9.80 8.82
CA TYR A 35 4.33 -10.47 8.99
C TYR A 35 4.72 -10.55 10.47
N THR A 36 4.52 -9.46 11.20
CA THR A 36 4.80 -9.35 12.63
C THR A 36 3.89 -10.27 13.43
N VAL A 37 2.59 -10.29 13.15
CA VAL A 37 1.64 -11.21 13.80
C VAL A 37 2.03 -12.67 13.57
N LEU A 38 2.42 -13.02 12.34
CA LEU A 38 2.92 -14.36 12.04
C LEU A 38 4.22 -14.69 12.79
N ALA A 39 5.17 -13.75 12.86
CA ALA A 39 6.41 -13.93 13.60
C ALA A 39 6.14 -14.16 15.09
N VAL A 40 5.27 -13.35 15.71
CA VAL A 40 4.85 -13.49 17.11
C VAL A 40 4.23 -14.87 17.37
N SER A 41 3.45 -15.39 16.43
CA SER A 41 2.81 -16.72 16.56
C SER A 41 3.80 -17.89 16.66
N LEU A 42 5.06 -17.67 16.26
CA LEU A 42 6.13 -18.66 16.29
C LEU A 42 6.98 -18.60 17.57
N VAL A 43 6.83 -17.56 18.40
CA VAL A 43 7.68 -17.34 19.57
C VAL A 43 7.36 -18.30 20.71
N ASN A 44 6.10 -18.39 21.12
CA ASN A 44 5.66 -19.31 22.18
C ASN A 44 4.19 -19.74 22.02
N ARG A 45 3.76 -20.76 22.79
CA ARG A 45 2.41 -21.32 22.70
C ARG A 45 1.31 -20.35 23.11
N HIS A 46 1.57 -19.49 24.09
CA HIS A 46 0.59 -18.53 24.60
C HIS A 46 0.30 -17.43 23.57
N LEU A 47 1.35 -16.79 23.05
CA LEU A 47 1.28 -15.82 21.95
C LEU A 47 0.67 -16.44 20.70
N ARG A 48 0.98 -17.71 20.40
CA ARG A 48 0.31 -18.45 19.33
C ARG A 48 -1.21 -18.48 19.55
N THR A 49 -1.70 -18.80 20.74
CA THR A 49 -3.14 -18.79 21.02
C THR A 49 -3.76 -17.42 20.78
N ILE A 50 -3.12 -16.34 21.25
CA ILE A 50 -3.57 -14.96 21.05
C ILE A 50 -3.61 -14.60 19.55
N THR A 51 -2.56 -14.93 18.81
CA THR A 51 -2.47 -14.64 17.37
C THR A 51 -3.49 -15.41 16.52
N PHE A 52 -4.14 -16.44 17.05
CA PHE A 52 -5.19 -17.22 16.36
C PHE A 52 -6.61 -16.83 16.81
N VAL A 53 -6.76 -15.75 17.57
CA VAL A 53 -8.07 -15.17 17.88
C VAL A 53 -8.68 -14.59 16.60
N LYS A 54 -9.93 -14.95 16.31
CA LYS A 54 -10.65 -14.51 15.09
C LYS A 54 -10.70 -12.98 14.96
N GLN A 55 -10.93 -12.28 16.08
CA GLN A 55 -11.02 -10.82 16.11
C GLN A 55 -9.77 -10.11 15.61
N LEU A 56 -8.58 -10.65 15.90
CA LEU A 56 -7.32 -10.13 15.38
C LEU A 56 -7.30 -10.14 13.85
N TRP A 57 -7.64 -11.29 13.25
CA TRP A 57 -7.63 -11.43 11.79
C TRP A 57 -8.71 -10.61 11.10
N MET A 58 -9.88 -10.46 11.72
CA MET A 58 -10.90 -9.53 11.22
C MET A 58 -10.37 -8.09 11.23
N SER A 59 -9.75 -7.65 12.33
CA SER A 59 -9.14 -6.31 12.41
C SER A 59 -8.04 -6.10 11.37
N LEU A 60 -7.17 -7.10 11.15
CA LEU A 60 -6.13 -7.03 10.12
C LEU A 60 -6.73 -6.97 8.71
N ILE A 61 -7.78 -7.73 8.43
CA ILE A 61 -8.45 -7.69 7.12
C ILE A 61 -9.15 -6.34 6.92
N ASP A 62 -9.76 -5.78 7.96
CA ASP A 62 -10.38 -4.46 7.88
C ASP A 62 -9.34 -3.36 7.64
N ASP A 63 -8.17 -3.43 8.28
CA ASP A 63 -7.03 -2.53 8.00
C ASP A 63 -6.50 -2.71 6.55
N LEU A 64 -6.27 -3.95 6.12
CA LEU A 64 -5.85 -4.24 4.74
C LEU A 64 -6.89 -3.77 3.72
N ARG A 65 -8.18 -3.90 4.05
CA ARG A 65 -9.29 -3.36 3.26
C ARG A 65 -9.22 -1.84 3.24
N ALA A 66 -9.10 -1.15 4.37
CA ALA A 66 -9.01 0.31 4.42
C ALA A 66 -7.87 0.85 3.55
N ARG A 67 -6.76 0.10 3.44
CA ARG A 67 -5.62 0.39 2.57
C ARG A 67 -5.82 0.01 1.09
N GLY A 68 -6.93 -0.63 0.74
CA GLY A 68 -7.25 -0.99 -0.64
C GLY A 68 -6.75 -2.36 -1.10
N PHE A 69 -6.21 -3.20 -0.20
CA PHE A 69 -5.69 -4.51 -0.60
C PHE A 69 -6.78 -5.57 -0.80
N PHE A 70 -7.95 -5.41 -0.18
CA PHE A 70 -9.10 -6.31 -0.34
C PHE A 70 -10.26 -5.64 -1.07
N GLU A 71 -10.80 -6.32 -2.08
CA GLU A 71 -12.06 -5.93 -2.76
C GLU A 71 -13.27 -6.78 -2.31
N ILE A 72 -13.08 -7.69 -1.34
CA ILE A 72 -14.15 -8.61 -0.90
C ILE A 72 -15.20 -7.86 -0.06
N PRO A 73 -16.51 -8.00 -0.38
CA PRO A 73 -17.60 -7.38 0.37
C PRO A 73 -17.60 -7.72 1.87
N LEU A 74 -17.97 -6.75 2.71
CA LEU A 74 -18.03 -6.86 4.18
C LEU A 74 -19.00 -7.93 4.70
N SER A 75 -20.04 -8.23 3.93
CA SER A 75 -21.18 -9.04 4.37
C SER A 75 -20.85 -10.49 4.75
N ASP A 76 -19.63 -10.97 4.46
CA ASP A 76 -19.28 -12.38 4.62
C ASP A 76 -18.18 -12.68 5.64
N LEU A 77 -17.39 -11.70 6.13
CA LEU A 77 -16.22 -12.02 6.97
C LEU A 77 -16.56 -12.71 8.30
N SER A 78 -17.74 -12.43 8.86
CA SER A 78 -18.19 -13.08 10.10
C SER A 78 -18.48 -14.57 9.92
N GLN A 79 -18.75 -15.03 8.70
CA GLN A 79 -19.02 -16.44 8.39
C GLN A 79 -17.73 -17.26 8.26
N TYR A 80 -16.59 -16.59 8.05
CA TYR A 80 -15.31 -17.27 7.84
C TYR A 80 -14.78 -17.78 9.18
N THR A 81 -14.17 -18.96 9.15
CA THR A 81 -13.38 -19.47 10.27
C THR A 81 -12.06 -18.71 10.39
N THR A 82 -11.41 -18.73 11.56
CA THR A 82 -10.08 -18.11 11.72
C THR A 82 -9.08 -18.63 10.68
N SER A 83 -9.09 -19.93 10.39
CA SER A 83 -8.18 -20.51 9.39
C SER A 83 -8.44 -19.97 8.00
N GLN A 84 -9.71 -19.79 7.61
CA GLN A 84 -10.07 -19.19 6.32
C GLN A 84 -9.62 -17.72 6.25
N LEU A 85 -9.79 -16.95 7.32
CA LEU A 85 -9.29 -15.56 7.38
C LEU A 85 -7.77 -15.50 7.23
N ILE A 86 -7.05 -16.37 7.94
CA ILE A 86 -5.58 -16.49 7.85
C ILE A 86 -5.16 -16.81 6.43
N ASP A 87 -5.82 -17.78 5.78
CA ASP A 87 -5.49 -18.18 4.42
C ASP A 87 -5.74 -17.04 3.42
N GLN A 88 -6.82 -16.26 3.58
CA GLN A 88 -7.06 -15.07 2.75
C GLN A 88 -5.92 -14.04 2.89
N VAL A 89 -5.56 -13.71 4.13
CA VAL A 89 -4.48 -12.75 4.41
C VAL A 89 -3.12 -13.28 3.92
N ARG A 90 -2.87 -14.57 4.07
CA ARG A 90 -1.64 -15.22 3.60
C ARG A 90 -1.55 -15.21 2.08
N THR A 91 -2.64 -15.49 1.37
CA THR A 91 -2.71 -15.42 -0.09
C THR A 91 -2.50 -14.00 -0.59
N LEU A 92 -2.94 -12.99 0.16
CA LEU A 92 -2.68 -11.59 -0.16
C LEU A 92 -1.18 -11.25 -0.02
N VAL A 93 -0.58 -11.56 1.13
CA VAL A 93 0.80 -11.12 1.45
C VAL A 93 1.86 -11.91 0.71
N VAL A 94 1.67 -13.23 0.60
CA VAL A 94 2.64 -14.14 -0.02
C VAL A 94 2.32 -14.37 -1.51
N GLY A 95 1.15 -13.94 -1.95
CA GLY A 95 0.61 -14.28 -3.26
C GLY A 95 -0.12 -15.64 -3.26
N PRO A 96 -0.76 -15.99 -4.39
CA PRO A 96 -1.34 -17.32 -4.63
C PRO A 96 -0.40 -18.45 -4.22
N GLN A 97 -0.95 -19.57 -3.74
CA GLN A 97 -0.13 -20.75 -3.41
C GLN A 97 0.71 -21.22 -4.61
N THR A 98 0.24 -20.97 -5.83
CA THR A 98 0.97 -21.26 -7.08
C THR A 98 2.25 -20.43 -7.28
N TRP A 99 2.47 -19.39 -6.48
CA TRP A 99 3.72 -18.60 -6.49
C TRP A 99 4.77 -19.15 -5.52
N ARG A 100 4.41 -20.15 -4.72
CA ARG A 100 5.38 -20.85 -3.88
C ARG A 100 6.03 -21.93 -4.73
N ALA A 101 7.35 -21.85 -4.86
CA ALA A 101 8.11 -23.01 -5.28
C ALA A 101 7.83 -24.12 -4.25
N ASP A 102 7.18 -25.19 -4.68
CA ASP A 102 6.95 -26.33 -3.81
C ASP A 102 8.32 -26.83 -3.36
N SER A 103 8.56 -26.79 -2.04
CA SER A 103 9.89 -26.96 -1.44
C SER A 103 10.55 -28.31 -1.73
N ASP A 104 9.81 -29.26 -2.30
CA ASP A 104 10.27 -30.61 -2.61
C ASP A 104 10.61 -30.84 -4.08
N LEU A 105 10.40 -29.86 -4.97
CA LEU A 105 10.72 -29.98 -6.39
C LEU A 105 11.70 -28.88 -6.80
N SER A 106 12.97 -29.25 -6.99
CA SER A 106 14.08 -28.42 -7.45
C SER A 106 13.93 -27.88 -8.89
N SER A 107 12.71 -27.78 -9.41
CA SER A 107 12.43 -27.05 -10.64
C SER A 107 12.06 -25.64 -10.25
N GLU A 108 12.78 -24.66 -10.79
CA GLU A 108 12.39 -23.25 -10.77
C GLU A 108 10.94 -23.14 -11.26
N VAL A 109 9.98 -23.13 -10.33
CA VAL A 109 8.59 -22.80 -10.64
C VAL A 109 8.59 -21.30 -10.91
N GLN A 110 8.89 -20.95 -12.16
CA GLN A 110 8.75 -19.58 -12.62
C GLN A 110 7.29 -19.17 -12.41
N PRO A 111 7.03 -17.97 -11.87
CA PRO A 111 5.67 -17.49 -11.71
C PRO A 111 4.98 -17.58 -13.07
N LEU A 112 4.01 -18.50 -13.18
CA LEU A 112 3.27 -18.70 -14.41
C LEU A 112 2.50 -17.42 -14.70
N LEU A 113 2.93 -16.67 -15.71
CA LEU A 113 2.21 -15.51 -16.22
C LEU A 113 0.82 -15.99 -16.68
N THR A 114 -0.14 -15.90 -15.78
CA THR A 114 -1.47 -16.48 -15.98
C THR A 114 -2.33 -15.56 -16.83
N LYS A 115 -1.99 -14.26 -16.84
CA LYS A 115 -2.72 -13.24 -17.58
C LYS A 115 -1.81 -12.08 -17.90
N GLU A 116 -1.62 -11.84 -19.19
CA GLU A 116 -1.01 -10.61 -19.71
C GLU A 116 -2.14 -9.63 -20.09
N ILE A 117 -2.08 -8.41 -19.57
CA ILE A 117 -3.01 -7.34 -19.94
C ILE A 117 -2.25 -6.35 -20.81
N ILE A 118 -2.40 -6.50 -22.12
CA ILE A 118 -1.86 -5.55 -23.10
C ILE A 118 -2.83 -4.36 -23.19
N VAL A 119 -2.35 -3.20 -22.75
CA VAL A 119 -3.07 -1.93 -22.83
C VAL A 119 -2.63 -1.20 -24.11
N PRO A 120 -3.54 -0.88 -25.05
CA PRO A 120 -3.20 -0.23 -26.31
C PRO A 120 -2.88 1.24 -26.07
N VAL A 121 -1.62 1.50 -25.77
CA VAL A 121 -1.14 2.85 -25.55
C VAL A 121 -0.98 3.57 -26.89
N THR A 122 -1.82 4.58 -27.13
CA THR A 122 -1.80 5.36 -28.39
C THR A 122 -0.65 6.37 -28.47
N THR A 123 0.00 6.68 -27.34
CA THR A 123 1.04 7.71 -27.23
C THR A 123 2.42 7.08 -27.23
N ARG A 124 3.21 7.34 -28.28
CA ARG A 124 4.58 6.81 -28.51
C ARG A 124 5.66 7.28 -27.51
N VAL A 125 5.29 7.66 -26.29
CA VAL A 125 6.23 8.38 -25.42
C VAL A 125 6.62 7.55 -24.21
N GLY A 126 7.93 7.53 -23.94
CA GLY A 126 8.53 6.75 -22.86
C GLY A 126 7.83 7.05 -21.54
N TYR A 127 7.09 6.06 -21.04
CA TYR A 127 6.50 6.09 -19.72
C TYR A 127 7.62 6.08 -18.70
N THR A 128 7.55 7.02 -17.77
CA THR A 128 8.59 7.15 -16.75
C THR A 128 8.30 6.24 -15.57
N LYS A 129 7.02 6.04 -15.23
CA LYS A 129 6.57 5.14 -14.15
C LYS A 129 5.15 4.61 -14.37
N VAL A 130 4.93 3.38 -13.92
CA VAL A 130 3.64 2.69 -13.92
C VAL A 130 3.37 2.22 -12.49
N HIS A 131 2.22 2.55 -11.93
CA HIS A 131 1.80 2.13 -10.61
C HIS A 131 0.43 1.45 -10.68
N LEU A 132 0.34 0.23 -10.15
CA LEU A 132 -0.93 -0.45 -9.97
C LEU A 132 -1.67 0.19 -8.79
N ILE A 133 -2.91 0.62 -9.01
CA ILE A 133 -3.74 1.17 -7.93
C ILE A 133 -4.25 0.00 -7.08
N ASN A 134 -4.29 0.20 -5.77
CA ASN A 134 -4.78 -0.80 -4.82
C ASN A 134 -6.18 -1.32 -5.23
N GLY A 135 -6.31 -2.64 -5.28
CA GLY A 135 -7.42 -3.38 -5.88
C GLY A 135 -7.10 -4.01 -7.24
N GLY A 136 -6.00 -3.60 -7.89
CA GLY A 136 -5.47 -4.26 -9.10
C GLY A 136 -6.31 -4.08 -10.36
N ARG A 137 -7.46 -3.40 -10.29
CA ARG A 137 -8.31 -3.12 -11.45
C ARG A 137 -7.80 -1.95 -12.30
N HIS A 138 -7.10 -1.00 -11.69
CA HIS A 138 -6.67 0.22 -12.36
C HIS A 138 -5.17 0.40 -12.27
N VAL A 139 -4.58 1.01 -13.29
CA VAL A 139 -3.18 1.40 -13.30
C VAL A 139 -3.07 2.88 -13.60
N ILE A 140 -2.18 3.58 -12.90
CA ILE A 140 -1.82 4.95 -13.21
C ILE A 140 -0.44 4.97 -13.84
N MET A 141 -0.34 5.71 -14.94
CA MET A 141 0.86 5.83 -15.73
C MET A 141 1.26 7.29 -15.83
N GLY A 142 2.52 7.55 -15.48
CA GLY A 142 3.15 8.83 -15.71
C GLY A 142 3.88 8.82 -17.04
N TRP A 143 3.65 9.88 -17.80
CA TRP A 143 4.31 10.13 -19.06
C TRP A 143 4.79 11.58 -19.07
N PHE A 144 5.63 11.91 -20.04
CA PHE A 144 6.25 13.23 -20.14
C PHE A 144 5.26 14.40 -20.25
N ARG A 145 3.94 14.23 -20.38
CA ARG A 145 3.00 15.37 -20.38
C ARG A 145 1.90 15.27 -19.34
N GLY A 146 2.01 14.30 -18.43
CA GLY A 146 1.15 14.24 -17.27
C GLY A 146 0.86 12.83 -16.83
N LEU A 147 -0.40 12.60 -16.46
CA LEU A 147 -0.85 11.36 -15.84
C LEU A 147 -2.06 10.82 -16.59
N GLU A 148 -2.17 9.50 -16.62
CA GLU A 148 -3.36 8.82 -17.10
C GLU A 148 -3.67 7.61 -16.23
N ILE A 149 -4.96 7.33 -16.06
CA ILE A 149 -5.46 6.16 -15.34
C ILE A 149 -6.22 5.28 -16.33
N TRP A 150 -5.93 3.99 -16.28
CA TRP A 150 -6.53 2.97 -17.13
C TRP A 150 -7.27 1.94 -16.30
N ASP A 151 -8.46 1.55 -16.76
CA ASP A 151 -9.16 0.35 -16.31
C ASP A 151 -8.58 -0.85 -17.09
N LEU A 152 -7.98 -1.80 -16.36
CA LEU A 152 -7.33 -2.98 -16.92
C LEU A 152 -8.32 -4.06 -17.37
N LYS A 153 -9.54 -4.07 -16.81
CA LYS A 153 -10.61 -5.00 -17.18
C LYS A 153 -11.19 -4.58 -18.53
N ASP A 154 -11.56 -3.32 -18.65
CA ASP A 154 -12.18 -2.75 -19.86
C ASP A 154 -11.15 -2.32 -20.91
N LYS A 155 -9.85 -2.33 -20.54
CA LYS A 155 -8.71 -1.89 -21.37
C LYS A 155 -8.90 -0.48 -21.93
N ARG A 156 -9.47 0.41 -21.13
CA ARG A 156 -9.79 1.78 -21.54
C ARG A 156 -9.19 2.80 -20.59
N ARG A 157 -8.78 3.94 -21.14
CA ARG A 157 -8.39 5.09 -20.35
C ARG A 157 -9.64 5.70 -19.72
N VAL A 158 -9.64 5.80 -18.39
CA VAL A 158 -10.77 6.34 -17.61
C VAL A 158 -10.51 7.78 -17.17
N TRP A 159 -9.24 8.18 -17.08
CA TRP A 159 -8.87 9.54 -16.70
C TRP A 159 -7.53 9.95 -17.34
N THR A 160 -7.39 11.25 -17.61
CA THR A 160 -6.13 11.85 -18.03
C THR A 160 -6.04 13.28 -17.53
N ARG A 161 -4.83 13.71 -17.19
CA ARG A 161 -4.52 15.09 -16.85
C ARG A 161 -3.21 15.47 -17.50
N ALA A 162 -3.26 16.54 -18.29
CA ALA A 162 -2.07 17.23 -18.72
C ALA A 162 -1.47 17.98 -17.53
N THR A 163 -0.18 17.81 -17.29
CA THR A 163 0.55 18.61 -16.29
C THR A 163 1.11 19.85 -16.99
N ASP A 164 0.24 20.82 -17.28
CA ASP A 164 0.69 22.10 -17.86
C ASP A 164 1.58 22.87 -16.86
N THR A 165 1.44 22.57 -15.58
CA THR A 165 2.16 23.16 -14.44
C THR A 165 3.50 22.49 -14.12
N ILE A 166 3.75 21.26 -14.57
CA ILE A 166 4.98 20.53 -14.27
C ILE A 166 5.58 20.07 -15.60
N PRO A 167 6.67 20.70 -16.07
CA PRO A 167 7.37 20.23 -17.25
C PRO A 167 7.71 18.75 -17.10
N ALA A 168 7.26 17.95 -18.06
CA ALA A 168 7.71 16.62 -18.42
C ALA A 168 8.94 16.03 -17.71
N ALA A 169 10.06 16.76 -17.85
CA ALA A 169 11.38 16.35 -17.43
C ALA A 169 11.58 16.45 -15.91
N ASP A 170 10.63 17.06 -15.21
CA ASP A 170 10.72 17.43 -13.79
C ASP A 170 9.74 16.62 -12.92
N ALA A 171 8.75 15.93 -13.50
CA ALA A 171 7.88 14.98 -12.79
C ALA A 171 8.63 13.66 -12.51
N GLY A 172 9.72 13.74 -11.74
CA GLY A 172 10.62 12.61 -11.49
C GLY A 172 10.00 11.53 -10.63
N GLN A 173 9.02 11.86 -9.77
CA GLN A 173 8.41 10.92 -8.83
C GLN A 173 6.95 11.29 -8.54
N PHE A 174 6.07 10.31 -8.62
CA PHE A 174 4.72 10.40 -8.07
C PHE A 174 4.43 9.13 -7.26
N THR A 175 3.47 9.25 -6.37
CA THR A 175 2.97 8.17 -5.52
C THR A 175 1.45 8.26 -5.46
N VAL A 176 0.83 7.14 -5.10
CA VAL A 176 -0.59 6.92 -5.36
C VAL A 176 -1.17 6.23 -4.14
N GLY A 177 -2.07 6.91 -3.45
CA GLY A 177 -2.87 6.34 -2.38
C GLY A 177 -4.31 6.20 -2.83
N ARG A 178 -4.94 5.04 -2.55
CA ARG A 178 -6.40 4.90 -2.67
C ARG A 178 -7.00 4.97 -1.27
N THR A 179 -8.02 5.79 -1.08
CA THR A 179 -8.76 5.88 0.17
C THR A 179 -10.11 5.20 -0.05
N ILE A 180 -10.38 4.09 0.67
CA ILE A 180 -11.63 3.33 0.48
C ILE A 180 -12.85 4.14 0.94
N GLU A 181 -12.76 4.89 2.03
CA GLU A 181 -13.92 5.51 2.70
C GLU A 181 -14.75 6.40 1.77
N ASP A 182 -14.10 7.12 0.86
CA ASP A 182 -14.77 8.06 -0.06
C ASP A 182 -14.81 7.58 -1.51
N ASN A 183 -14.47 6.31 -1.77
CA ASN A 183 -14.26 5.79 -3.13
C ASN A 183 -13.41 6.73 -3.99
N ALA A 184 -12.40 7.34 -3.37
CA ALA A 184 -11.57 8.37 -3.97
C ALA A 184 -10.13 7.88 -4.13
N LEU A 185 -9.49 8.29 -5.20
CA LEU A 185 -8.07 8.11 -5.43
C LEU A 185 -7.36 9.42 -5.13
N THR A 186 -6.37 9.37 -4.25
CA THR A 186 -5.51 10.51 -3.93
C THR A 186 -4.15 10.29 -4.56
N VAL A 187 -3.87 11.06 -5.61
CA VAL A 187 -2.61 11.01 -6.33
C VAL A 187 -1.73 12.15 -5.85
N ALA A 188 -0.55 11.83 -5.32
CA ALA A 188 0.43 12.83 -4.93
C ALA A 188 1.59 12.85 -5.95
N VAL A 189 1.77 14.02 -6.56
CA VAL A 189 2.76 14.24 -7.62
C VAL A 189 3.84 15.16 -7.09
N ILE A 190 5.09 14.70 -7.11
CA ILE A 190 6.24 15.51 -6.68
C ILE A 190 7.01 15.96 -7.93
N ALA A 191 7.00 17.27 -8.16
CA ALA A 191 7.83 17.90 -9.17
C ALA A 191 9.24 18.12 -8.62
N GLY A 192 10.16 17.19 -8.94
CA GLY A 192 11.51 17.14 -8.39
C GLY A 192 12.33 18.42 -8.59
N ARG A 193 12.18 19.14 -9.71
CA ARG A 193 12.92 20.40 -9.95
C ARG A 193 12.24 21.64 -9.38
N ARG A 194 10.91 21.66 -9.35
CA ARG A 194 10.15 22.82 -8.86
C ARG A 194 9.92 22.78 -7.36
N LYS A 195 10.30 21.69 -6.68
CA LYS A 195 10.01 21.46 -5.26
C LYS A 195 8.53 21.78 -5.00
N ALA A 196 7.65 21.22 -5.82
CA ALA A 196 6.21 21.39 -5.67
C ALA A 196 5.59 20.02 -5.47
N LEU A 197 4.68 19.95 -4.50
CA LEU A 197 3.81 18.81 -4.28
C LEU A 197 2.41 19.20 -4.74
N GLU A 198 1.89 18.43 -5.68
CA GLU A 198 0.50 18.54 -6.12
C GLU A 198 -0.24 17.30 -5.64
N ILE A 199 -1.28 17.51 -4.83
CA ILE A 199 -2.16 16.46 -4.36
C ILE A 199 -3.46 16.57 -5.16
N ILE A 200 -3.82 15.50 -5.86
CA ILE A 200 -4.98 15.43 -6.73
C ILE A 200 -5.92 14.38 -6.17
N ARG A 201 -7.15 14.78 -5.87
CA ARG A 201 -8.20 13.86 -5.46
C ARG A 201 -9.14 13.60 -6.62
N ILE A 202 -9.36 12.32 -6.92
CA ILE A 202 -10.17 11.86 -8.05
C ILE A 202 -11.28 10.97 -7.51
N ASP A 203 -12.52 11.27 -7.85
CA ASP A 203 -13.65 10.38 -7.58
C ASP A 203 -13.58 9.18 -8.54
N LEU A 204 -13.54 7.95 -8.02
CA LEU A 204 -13.47 6.74 -8.85
C LEU A 204 -14.81 6.39 -9.52
N GLN A 205 -15.93 6.95 -9.06
CA GLN A 205 -17.23 6.72 -9.68
C GLN A 205 -17.38 7.52 -10.98
N HIS A 206 -17.04 8.81 -10.94
CA HIS A 206 -17.21 9.72 -12.07
C HIS A 206 -15.91 10.06 -12.81
N TRP A 207 -14.76 9.68 -12.25
CA TRP A 207 -13.43 9.99 -12.77
C TRP A 207 -13.20 11.49 -12.96
N ASN A 208 -13.75 12.32 -12.07
CA ASN A 208 -13.51 13.75 -12.05
C ASN A 208 -12.57 14.13 -10.91
N VAL A 209 -11.84 15.23 -11.10
CA VAL A 209 -11.02 15.81 -10.04
C VAL A 209 -11.95 16.52 -9.07
N THR A 210 -11.98 16.08 -7.82
CA THR A 210 -12.78 16.70 -6.75
C THR A 210 -11.99 17.76 -6.00
N GLU A 211 -10.67 17.59 -5.91
CA GLU A 211 -9.80 18.50 -5.17
C GLU A 211 -8.41 18.54 -5.82
N THR A 212 -7.76 19.71 -5.79
CA THR A 212 -6.34 19.86 -6.13
C THR A 212 -5.71 20.81 -5.12
N VAL A 213 -4.70 20.32 -4.40
CA VAL A 213 -3.93 21.09 -3.45
C VAL A 213 -2.50 21.23 -3.97
N ASN A 214 -2.04 22.47 -4.11
CA ASN A 214 -0.67 22.78 -4.50
C ASN A 214 0.10 23.25 -3.27
N VAL A 215 1.18 22.55 -2.94
CA VAL A 215 2.05 22.86 -1.82
C VAL A 215 3.44 23.18 -2.38
N ALA A 216 3.88 24.42 -2.18
CA ALA A 216 5.27 24.79 -2.43
C ALA A 216 6.14 24.18 -1.32
N LEU A 217 7.15 23.39 -1.69
CA LEU A 217 8.09 22.81 -0.76
C LEU A 217 9.25 23.80 -0.52
N PRO A 218 9.76 23.91 0.72
CA PRO A 218 10.86 24.81 1.05
C PRO A 218 12.11 24.56 0.20
N GLN A 219 12.82 25.63 -0.19
CA GLN A 219 14.03 25.53 -1.00
C GLN A 219 15.19 24.82 -0.29
N ASP A 220 15.13 24.65 1.03
CA ASP A 220 16.25 24.16 1.84
C ASP A 220 16.09 22.70 2.30
N GLN A 221 14.96 22.05 2.01
CA GLN A 221 14.71 20.68 2.47
C GLN A 221 15.20 19.61 1.49
N GLY A 222 15.74 18.54 2.08
CA GLY A 222 16.39 17.41 1.42
C GLY A 222 15.40 16.28 1.17
N GLY A 223 14.55 16.45 0.17
CA GLY A 223 13.64 15.41 -0.31
C GLY A 223 12.34 15.31 0.49
N VAL A 224 11.31 14.79 -0.20
CA VAL A 224 10.02 14.46 0.40
C VAL A 224 9.91 12.95 0.36
N LEU A 225 9.82 12.32 1.53
CA LEU A 225 9.35 10.96 1.61
C LEU A 225 7.84 11.00 1.67
N VAL A 226 7.20 10.33 0.73
CA VAL A 226 5.78 10.02 0.85
C VAL A 226 5.71 8.59 1.33
N ASP A 227 5.18 8.42 2.54
CA ASP A 227 4.86 7.09 3.06
C ASP A 227 3.44 6.75 2.60
N ASP A 228 3.17 5.45 2.42
CA ASP A 228 1.87 4.97 1.99
C ASP A 228 0.77 5.48 2.92
N ALA A 229 -0.44 5.65 2.38
CA ALA A 229 -1.57 6.19 3.11
C ALA A 229 -1.79 5.47 4.45
N ILE A 230 -1.54 6.16 5.56
CA ILE A 230 -1.83 5.65 6.91
C ILE A 230 -3.30 5.98 7.18
N ASN A 231 -4.14 4.96 7.34
CA ASN A 231 -5.57 5.11 7.59
C ASN A 231 -6.29 5.99 6.53
N GLY A 232 -5.95 5.81 5.26
CA GLY A 232 -6.57 6.58 4.17
C GLY A 232 -6.08 8.03 4.03
N ASN A 233 -5.18 8.50 4.90
CA ASN A 233 -4.54 9.80 4.80
C ASN A 233 -3.12 9.65 4.25
N LEU A 234 -2.78 10.39 3.20
CA LEU A 234 -1.41 10.48 2.73
C LEU A 234 -0.57 11.24 3.78
N VAL A 235 0.46 10.59 4.31
CA VAL A 235 1.39 11.21 5.24
C VAL A 235 2.65 11.60 4.47
N PHE A 236 2.89 12.91 4.40
CA PHE A 236 4.10 13.46 3.81
C PHE A 236 5.11 13.71 4.92
N ILE A 237 6.25 13.01 4.86
CA ILE A 237 7.37 13.25 5.76
C ILE A 237 8.38 14.10 5.00
N LEU A 238 8.43 15.37 5.37
CA LEU A 238 9.43 16.31 4.87
C LEU A 238 10.72 16.10 5.66
N MET A 239 11.80 15.70 4.99
CA MET A 239 13.10 15.54 5.63
C MET A 239 13.98 16.75 5.30
N SER A 240 14.43 17.45 6.35
CA SER A 240 15.50 18.44 6.21
C SER A 240 16.84 17.71 6.25
N ARG A 241 17.74 18.01 5.31
CA ARG A 241 19.12 17.55 5.40
C ARG A 241 19.87 18.65 6.15
N GLU A 242 20.10 18.47 7.45
CA GLU A 242 21.01 19.37 8.16
C GLU A 242 22.37 19.33 7.47
N ALA A 243 22.83 20.48 7.00
CA ALA A 243 24.20 20.61 6.51
C ALA A 243 25.12 20.29 7.70
N PRO A 244 26.18 19.49 7.52
CA PRO A 244 27.14 19.25 8.59
C PRO A 244 27.67 20.61 9.03
N SER A 245 27.42 20.96 10.31
CA SER A 245 28.00 22.12 10.94
C SER A 245 29.52 21.97 10.92
N GLY A 246 30.17 22.77 10.08
CA GLY A 246 31.63 22.87 10.03
C GLY A 246 32.20 23.54 11.26
#